data_AF-A0A9X0HSL1-F1
#
_entry.id   AF-A0A9X0HSL1-F1
#
_cell.length_a   1.000
_cell.length_b   1.000
_cell.length_c   1.000
_cell.angle_alpha   90.00
_cell.angle_beta   90.00
_cell.angle_gamma   90.00
#
_symmetry.space_group_name_H-M   'P 1'
#
loop_
_entity.id
_entity.type
_entity.pdbx_description
1 polymer ?
#
loop_
_entity_poly.entity_id
_entity_poly.type
_entity_poly.pdbx_seq_one_letter_code
_entity_poly.pdbx_strand_id
1 'polypeptide(L)'
;MGEIVEVDVSQLRTVADRVMTAAERIAETPWPELDADALPGSAVGNVTAPTLGAARLAGVVADMRRWALAAEKSADAFERAEERNVDRLGR
;
A
#
# COMPACT_ATOMS: atom_id res chain seq x y z
N MET A 1 28.55 -11.64 -5.08
CA MET A 1 28.92 -10.24 -5.32
C MET A 1 27.60 -9.50 -5.48
N GLY A 2 27.08 -8.94 -4.39
CA GLY A 2 25.79 -8.24 -4.42
C GLY A 2 26.02 -6.88 -5.06
N GLU A 3 25.33 -6.60 -6.15
CA GLU A 3 25.23 -5.25 -6.69
C GLU A 3 24.69 -4.36 -5.56
N ILE A 4 25.49 -3.36 -5.15
CA ILE A 4 25.03 -2.36 -4.19
C ILE A 4 24.04 -1.51 -4.98
N VAL A 5 22.77 -1.90 -4.93
CA VAL A 5 21.69 -1.09 -5.48
C VAL A 5 21.65 0.18 -4.63
N GLU A 6 22.06 1.29 -5.22
CA GLU A 6 21.88 2.61 -4.64
C GLU A 6 20.38 2.87 -4.55
N VAL A 7 19.82 2.73 -3.36
CA VAL A 7 18.41 3.05 -3.11
C VAL A 7 18.34 4.55 -2.91
N ASP A 8 17.77 5.25 -3.89
CA ASP A 8 17.40 6.65 -3.73
C ASP A 8 16.30 6.75 -2.66
N VAL A 9 16.71 7.15 -1.45
CA VAL A 9 15.84 7.28 -0.27
C VAL A 9 14.72 8.30 -0.52
N SER A 10 14.99 9.35 -1.32
CA SER A 10 14.00 10.37 -1.66
C SER A 10 12.91 9.82 -2.59
N GLN A 11 13.30 8.98 -3.56
CA GLN A 11 12.35 8.26 -4.40
C GLN A 11 11.57 7.23 -3.60
N LEU A 12 12.20 6.50 -2.69
CA LEU A 12 11.51 5.53 -1.84
C LEU A 12 10.42 6.21 -0.99
N ARG A 13 10.74 7.35 -0.36
CA ARG A 13 9.77 8.19 0.37
C ARG A 13 8.63 8.66 -0.54
N THR A 14 8.96 9.14 -1.73
CA THR A 14 7.97 9.60 -2.70
C THR A 14 7.00 8.49 -3.13
N VAL A 15 7.50 7.28 -3.38
CA VAL A 15 6.63 6.15 -3.75
C VAL A 15 5.79 5.69 -2.57
N ALA A 16 6.36 5.65 -1.36
CA ALA A 16 5.63 5.32 -0.14
C ALA A 16 4.42 6.25 0.07
N ASP A 17 4.63 7.56 -0.02
CA ASP A 17 3.57 8.57 0.11
C ASP A 17 2.49 8.43 -0.97
N ARG A 18 2.89 8.22 -2.23
CA ARG A 18 1.95 7.97 -3.34
C ARG A 18 1.11 6.72 -3.12
N VAL A 19 1.70 5.64 -2.61
CA VAL A 19 0.97 4.40 -2.31
C VAL A 19 0.02 4.59 -1.14
N MET A 20 0.42 5.33 -0.10
CA MET A 20 -0.47 5.68 1.01
C MET A 20 -1.68 6.48 0.51
N THR A 21 -1.44 7.54 -0.26
CA THR A 21 -2.50 8.37 -0.85
C THR A 21 -3.43 7.55 -1.73
N ALA A 22 -2.89 6.63 -2.55
CA ALA A 22 -3.71 5.75 -3.38
C ALA A 22 -4.58 4.79 -2.53
N ALA A 23 -4.02 4.26 -1.44
CA ALA A 23 -4.76 3.39 -0.53
C ALA A 23 -5.93 4.12 0.14
N GLU A 24 -5.74 5.38 0.54
CA GLU A 24 -6.79 6.23 1.11
C GLU A 24 -7.89 6.53 0.10
N ARG A 25 -7.54 6.91 -1.13
CA ARG A 25 -8.53 7.15 -2.21
C ARG A 25 -9.38 5.92 -2.50
N ILE A 26 -8.77 4.74 -2.54
CA ILE A 26 -9.48 3.46 -2.76
C ILE A 26 -10.42 3.17 -1.59
N ALA A 27 -9.99 3.45 -0.36
CA ALA A 27 -10.80 3.24 0.84
C ALA A 27 -12.01 4.20 0.92
N GLU A 28 -11.86 5.42 0.43
CA GLU A 28 -12.92 6.44 0.40
C GLU A 28 -13.90 6.26 -0.76
N THR A 29 -13.54 5.46 -1.77
CA THR A 29 -14.39 5.24 -2.95
C THR A 29 -15.65 4.49 -2.54
N PRO A 30 -16.86 5.05 -2.71
CA PRO A 30 -18.10 4.33 -2.44
C PRO A 30 -18.27 3.23 -3.50
N TRP A 31 -18.20 1.98 -3.05
CA TRP A 31 -18.39 0.82 -3.92
C TRP A 31 -19.89 0.55 -4.09
N PRO A 32 -20.36 0.27 -5.31
CA PRO A 32 -21.76 -0.07 -5.52
C PRO A 32 -22.10 -1.36 -4.77
N GLU A 33 -22.95 -1.24 -3.75
CA GLU A 33 -23.59 -2.39 -3.12
C GLU A 33 -24.68 -2.89 -4.05
N LEU A 34 -24.61 -4.18 -4.41
CA LEU A 34 -25.68 -4.81 -5.16
C LEU A 34 -26.85 -5.06 -4.21
N ASP A 35 -27.98 -4.38 -4.46
CA ASP A 35 -29.24 -4.70 -3.82
C ASP A 35 -29.76 -6.04 -4.36
N ALA A 36 -29.64 -7.08 -3.54
CA ALA A 36 -30.07 -8.43 -3.90
C ALA A 36 -31.59 -8.51 -4.12
N ASP A 37 -32.37 -7.65 -3.48
CA ASP A 37 -33.84 -7.63 -3.55
C ASP A 37 -34.34 -6.90 -4.82
N ALA A 38 -33.50 -6.06 -5.44
CA ALA A 38 -33.79 -5.36 -6.69
C ALA A 38 -33.49 -6.20 -7.95
N LEU A 39 -32.95 -7.42 -7.81
CA LEU A 39 -32.51 -8.24 -8.95
C LEU A 39 -33.46 -9.45 -9.15
N PRO A 40 -34.32 -9.44 -10.19
CA PRO A 40 -35.32 -10.50 -10.39
C PRO A 40 -34.69 -11.79 -10.96
N GLY A 41 -34.85 -12.89 -10.23
CA GLY A 41 -34.66 -14.26 -10.73
C GLY A 41 -33.30 -14.91 -10.42
N SER A 42 -33.25 -16.24 -10.54
CA SER A 42 -32.15 -17.16 -10.16
C SER A 42 -30.73 -16.85 -10.67
N ALA A 43 -30.53 -15.81 -11.50
CA ALA A 43 -29.23 -15.33 -11.95
C ALA A 43 -28.38 -14.71 -10.82
N VAL A 44 -29.01 -14.34 -9.70
CA VAL A 44 -28.37 -13.65 -8.56
C VAL A 44 -28.00 -14.62 -7.43
N GLY A 45 -28.44 -15.88 -7.49
CA GLY A 45 -28.19 -16.88 -6.44
C GLY A 45 -26.70 -17.20 -6.19
N ASN A 46 -25.82 -16.72 -7.07
CA ASN A 46 -24.36 -16.84 -6.96
C ASN A 46 -23.67 -15.53 -6.54
N VAL A 47 -24.42 -14.48 -6.21
CA VAL A 47 -23.91 -13.15 -5.85
C VAL A 47 -23.64 -13.11 -4.34
N THR A 48 -22.82 -14.03 -3.86
CA THR A 48 -21.96 -13.84 -2.67
C THR A 48 -20.73 -12.97 -3.00
N ALA A 49 -20.57 -12.61 -4.29
CA ALA A 49 -19.43 -11.90 -4.85
C ALA A 49 -19.24 -10.42 -4.45
N PRO A 50 -20.26 -9.57 -4.22
CA PRO A 50 -20.03 -8.14 -3.95
C PRO A 50 -19.45 -7.89 -2.56
N THR A 51 -19.90 -8.64 -1.55
CA THR A 51 -19.31 -8.60 -0.20
C THR A 51 -17.88 -9.16 -0.19
N LEU A 52 -17.60 -10.19 -1.00
CA LEU A 52 -16.23 -10.69 -1.22
C LEU A 52 -15.33 -9.66 -1.91
N GLY A 53 -15.87 -8.88 -2.85
CA GLY A 53 -15.14 -7.81 -3.54
C GLY A 53 -14.71 -6.69 -2.59
N ALA A 54 -15.64 -6.18 -1.78
CA ALA A 54 -15.36 -5.14 -0.79
C ALA A 54 -14.36 -5.61 0.28
N ALA A 55 -14.54 -6.82 0.81
CA ALA A 55 -13.60 -7.40 1.78
C ALA A 55 -12.20 -7.61 1.20
N ARG A 56 -12.09 -8.03 -0.06
CA ARG A 56 -10.80 -8.18 -0.75
C ARG A 56 -10.11 -6.84 -0.97
N LEU A 57 -10.86 -5.82 -1.37
CA LEU A 57 -10.33 -4.46 -1.56
C LEU A 57 -9.84 -3.86 -0.24
N ALA A 58 -10.56 -4.09 0.87
CA ALA A 58 -10.09 -3.69 2.20
C ALA A 58 -8.75 -4.36 2.56
N GLY A 59 -8.57 -5.64 2.20
CA GLY A 59 -7.30 -6.35 2.33
C GLY A 59 -6.17 -5.71 1.52
N VAL A 60 -6.42 -5.37 0.25
CA VAL A 60 -5.44 -4.69 -0.62
C VAL A 60 -5.04 -3.33 -0.04
N VAL A 61 -6.00 -2.54 0.43
CA VAL A 61 -5.72 -1.24 1.09
C VAL A 61 -4.85 -1.45 2.33
N ALA A 62 -5.11 -2.47 3.14
CA ALA A 62 -4.30 -2.78 4.31
C ALA A 62 -2.85 -3.15 3.95
N ASP A 63 -2.67 -3.91 2.87
CA ASP A 63 -1.34 -4.29 2.38
C ASP A 63 -0.58 -3.09 1.81
N MET A 64 -1.25 -2.21 1.06
CA MET A 64 -0.67 -0.97 0.56
C MET A 64 -0.18 -0.07 1.69
N ARG A 65 -1.00 0.13 2.73
CA ARG A 65 -0.64 0.92 3.91
C ARG A 65 0.55 0.31 4.65
N ARG A 66 0.55 -1.01 4.83
CA ARG A 66 1.64 -1.73 5.48
C ARG A 66 2.95 -1.59 4.72
N TRP A 67 2.90 -1.70 3.40
CA TRP A 67 4.07 -1.54 2.55
C TRP A 67 4.62 -0.11 2.62
N ALA A 68 3.76 0.91 2.51
CA ALA A 68 4.18 2.31 2.59
C ALA A 68 4.89 2.62 3.93
N LEU A 69 4.32 2.17 5.05
CA LEU A 69 4.94 2.34 6.38
C LEU A 69 6.27 1.59 6.51
N ALA A 70 6.40 0.41 5.90
CA ALA A 70 7.66 -0.34 5.90
C ALA A 70 8.73 0.35 5.04
N ALA A 71 8.34 0.95 3.92
CA ALA A 71 9.22 1.71 3.04
C ALA A 71 9.76 2.97 3.75
N GLU A 72 8.91 3.73 4.45
CA GLU A 72 9.34 4.90 5.25
C GLU A 72 10.33 4.51 6.35
N LYS A 73 10.03 3.46 7.12
CA LYS A 73 10.95 2.97 8.17
C LYS A 73 12.29 2.52 7.60
N SER A 74 12.28 1.95 6.39
CA SER A 74 13.50 1.55 5.69
C SER A 74 14.29 2.76 5.24
N ALA A 75 13.63 3.77 4.68
CA ALA A 75 14.23 5.05 4.30
C ALA A 75 14.93 5.72 5.50
N ASP A 76 14.27 5.79 6.66
CA ASP A 76 14.86 6.32 7.89
C ASP A 76 16.07 5.51 8.37
N ALA A 77 16.04 4.18 8.19
CA ALA A 77 17.16 3.33 8.56
C ALA A 77 18.38 3.55 7.66
N PHE A 78 18.15 3.79 6.35
CA PHE A 78 19.21 4.13 5.40
C PHE A 78 19.84 5.49 5.72
N GLU A 79 19.03 6.52 5.95
CA GLU A 79 19.52 7.86 6.30
C GLU A 79 20.38 7.84 7.57
N ARG A 80 19.90 7.17 8.64
CA ARG A 80 20.71 6.99 9.87
C ARG A 80 21.98 6.17 9.67
N ALA A 81 22.00 5.26 8.69
CA ALA A 81 23.20 4.48 8.38
C ALA A 81 24.23 5.33 7.62
N GLU A 82 23.76 6.20 6.74
CA GLU A 82 24.58 7.16 6.01
C GLU A 82 25.21 8.19 6.95
N GLU A 83 24.43 8.82 7.84
CA GLU A 83 24.92 9.76 8.85
C GLU A 83 26.04 9.14 9.70
N ARG A 84 25.83 7.92 10.21
CA ARG A 84 26.84 7.19 10.99
C ARG A 84 28.10 6.88 10.20
N ASN A 85 27.98 6.66 8.89
CA ASN A 85 29.14 6.43 8.02
C ASN A 85 29.91 7.73 7.76
N VAL A 86 29.22 8.85 7.54
CA VAL A 86 29.82 10.17 7.40
C VAL A 86 30.59 10.54 8.68
N ASP A 87 29.98 10.37 9.85
CA ASP A 87 30.63 10.62 11.15
C ASP A 87 31.91 9.78 11.36
N ARG A 88 31.90 8.54 10.87
CA ARG A 88 33.02 7.61 11.03
C ARG A 88 34.15 7.85 10.02
N LEU A 89 33.83 8.29 8.81
CA LEU A 89 34.79 8.49 7.72
C LEU A 89 35.30 9.94 7.63
N GLY A 90 34.60 10.90 8.24
CA GLY A 90 34.99 12.30 8.35
C GLY A 90 35.96 12.61 9.50
N ARG A 91 36.48 11.59 10.19
CA ARG A 91 37.52 11.67 11.21
C ARG A 91 38.82 11.04 10.71
#